data_AF-A0A654CJF6-F1
#
_entry.id   AF-A0A654CJF6-F1
#
_cell.length_a   1.000
_cell.length_b   1.000
_cell.length_c   1.000
_cell.angle_alpha   90.00
_cell.angle_beta   90.00
_cell.angle_gamma   90.00
#
_symmetry.space_group_name_H-M   'P 1'
#
loop_
_entity.id
_entity.type
_entity.pdbx_description
1 polymer ?
#
loop_
_entity_poly.entity_id
_entity_poly.type
_entity_poly.pdbx_seq_one_letter_code
_entity_poly.pdbx_strand_id
1 'polypeptide(L)'
;MAITEVDEKSIHIIKGCIDEDRRAQKDLYTIYYAMSLGICLRYANNREDAISILNEGFFKVFKNINKYDFQKPFSIWIKKIMTNTAIDFYRAKIKQGILVDVSMYERIPLLRMIASVKS
;
A
#
# COMPACT_ATOMS: atom_id res chain seq x y z
N MET A 1 -10.96 -7.16 19.59
CA MET A 1 -11.56 -5.86 19.95
C MET A 1 -10.47 -4.85 20.35
N ALA A 2 -9.40 -4.71 19.55
CA ALA A 2 -8.24 -3.83 19.83
C ALA A 2 -7.82 -2.99 18.61
N ILE A 3 -8.56 -3.08 17.49
CA ILE A 3 -8.22 -2.43 16.22
C ILE A 3 -8.87 -1.03 16.11
N THR A 4 -9.79 -0.69 17.02
CA THR A 4 -10.64 0.51 16.94
C THR A 4 -10.08 1.74 17.65
N GLU A 5 -9.13 1.61 18.59
CA GLU A 5 -8.60 2.77 19.34
C GLU A 5 -7.62 3.65 18.55
N VAL A 6 -7.05 3.14 17.45
CA VAL A 6 -6.10 3.91 16.62
C VAL A 6 -6.83 4.94 15.74
N ASP A 7 -8.15 4.80 15.53
CA ASP A 7 -8.89 5.60 14.54
C ASP A 7 -9.18 7.04 15.00
N GLU A 8 -9.53 7.29 16.28
CA GLU A 8 -9.86 8.66 16.74
C GLU A 8 -8.64 9.59 16.80
N LYS A 9 -7.49 9.10 17.29
CA LYS A 9 -6.24 9.86 17.26
C LYS A 9 -5.71 10.06 15.84
N SER A 10 -6.15 9.29 14.84
CA SER A 10 -5.64 9.44 13.47
C SER A 10 -6.35 10.55 12.68
N ILE A 11 -7.52 11.01 13.11
CA ILE A 11 -8.32 11.99 12.35
C ILE A 11 -7.59 13.33 12.16
N HIS A 12 -6.92 13.84 13.20
CA HIS A 12 -6.19 15.11 13.10
C HIS A 12 -4.99 15.00 12.15
N ILE A 13 -4.31 13.84 12.13
CA ILE A 13 -3.20 13.57 11.20
C ILE A 13 -3.74 13.50 9.76
N ILE A 14 -4.85 12.81 9.54
CA ILE A 14 -5.48 12.71 8.22
C ILE A 14 -5.91 14.10 7.72
N LYS A 15 -6.52 14.92 8.58
CA LYS A 15 -6.87 16.31 8.25
C LYS A 15 -5.64 17.16 7.92
N GLY A 16 -4.59 17.09 8.74
CA GLY A 16 -3.33 17.78 8.44
C GLY A 16 -2.71 17.33 7.12
N CYS A 17 -2.83 16.05 6.76
CA CYS A 17 -2.38 15.58 5.45
C CYS A 17 -3.23 16.12 4.29
N ILE A 18 -4.54 16.32 4.48
CA ILE A 18 -5.41 16.98 3.50
C ILE A 18 -4.97 18.44 3.30
N ASP A 19 -4.52 19.10 4.37
CA ASP A 19 -3.99 20.47 4.33
C ASP A 19 -2.49 20.54 3.90
N GLU A 20 -1.95 19.44 3.37
CA GLU A 20 -0.55 19.32 2.93
C GLU A 20 0.52 19.59 4.01
N ASP A 21 0.18 19.43 5.29
CA ASP A 21 1.13 19.57 6.40
C ASP A 21 2.18 18.43 6.35
N ARG A 22 3.44 18.81 6.13
CA ARG A 22 4.59 17.89 6.10
C ARG A 22 4.77 17.10 7.40
N ARG A 23 4.44 17.68 8.55
CA ARG A 23 4.52 16.98 9.84
C ARG A 23 3.48 15.87 9.91
N ALA A 24 2.23 16.20 9.57
CA ALA A 24 1.15 15.21 9.50
C ALA A 24 1.47 14.08 8.52
N GLN A 25 2.00 14.40 7.33
CA GLN A 25 2.41 13.38 6.35
C GLN A 25 3.51 12.46 6.89
N LYS A 26 4.51 13.02 7.59
CA LYS A 26 5.58 12.24 8.23
C LYS A 26 5.04 11.33 9.33
N ASP A 27 4.14 11.84 10.16
CA ASP A 27 3.54 11.07 11.26
C ASP A 27 2.69 9.93 10.71
N LEU A 28 1.86 10.21 9.70
CA LEU A 28 1.07 9.21 8.99
C LEU A 28 1.96 8.11 8.39
N TYR A 29 3.03 8.51 7.69
CA TYR A 29 3.99 7.59 7.11
C TYR A 29 4.60 6.69 8.19
N THR A 30 5.04 7.28 9.30
CA THR A 30 5.68 6.55 10.40
C THR A 30 4.75 5.53 11.04
N ILE A 31 3.49 5.92 11.31
CA ILE A 31 2.47 5.05 11.92
C ILE A 31 2.20 3.81 11.06
N TYR A 32 2.05 4.01 9.75
CA TYR A 32 1.66 2.93 8.83
C TYR A 32 2.85 2.24 8.15
N TYR A 33 4.09 2.67 8.40
CA TYR A 33 5.29 2.17 7.74
C TYR A 33 5.44 0.65 7.85
N ALA A 34 5.46 0.11 9.07
CA ALA A 34 5.74 -1.31 9.30
C ALA A 34 4.67 -2.22 8.67
N MET A 35 3.39 -1.87 8.85
CA MET A 35 2.27 -2.60 8.26
C MET A 35 2.32 -2.57 6.73
N SER A 36 2.56 -1.38 6.15
CA SER A 36 2.56 -1.19 4.70
C SER A 36 3.77 -1.87 4.05
N LEU A 37 4.95 -1.78 4.68
CA LEU A 37 6.15 -2.49 4.23
C LEU A 37 5.94 -4.01 4.25
N GLY A 38 5.29 -4.54 5.28
CA GLY A 38 4.93 -5.96 5.35
C GLY A 38 4.05 -6.41 4.18
N ILE A 39 3.15 -5.54 3.69
CA ILE A 39 2.35 -5.81 2.48
C ILE A 39 3.25 -5.79 1.25
N CYS A 40 4.05 -4.73 1.06
CA CYS A 40 4.92 -4.58 -0.10
C CYS A 40 5.93 -5.74 -0.24
N LEU A 41 6.49 -6.22 0.87
CA LEU A 41 7.43 -7.36 0.90
C LEU A 41 6.82 -8.66 0.35
N ARG A 42 5.49 -8.83 0.39
CA ARG A 42 4.85 -10.01 -0.20
C ARG A 42 4.87 -10.03 -1.72
N TYR A 43 5.10 -8.87 -2.35
CA TYR A 43 5.04 -8.66 -3.80
C TYR A 43 6.38 -8.20 -4.39
N ALA A 44 7.38 -7.95 -3.54
CA ALA A 44 8.70 -7.45 -3.94
C ALA A 44 9.75 -8.56 -3.94
N ASN A 45 10.66 -8.55 -4.92
CA ASN A 45 11.70 -9.56 -5.05
C ASN A 45 12.79 -9.39 -3.98
N ASN A 46 13.01 -8.16 -3.55
CA ASN A 46 13.94 -7.79 -2.49
C ASN A 46 13.40 -6.61 -1.68
N ARG A 47 14.14 -6.21 -0.65
CA ARG A 47 13.74 -5.10 0.22
C ARG A 47 13.69 -3.75 -0.50
N GLU A 48 14.55 -3.51 -1.47
CA GLU A 48 14.61 -2.24 -2.22
C GLU A 48 13.38 -2.04 -3.11
N ASP A 49 12.96 -3.10 -3.80
CA ASP A 49 11.70 -3.14 -4.54
C ASP A 49 10.52 -2.89 -3.57
N ALA A 50 10.53 -3.48 -2.38
CA ALA A 50 9.46 -3.28 -1.39
C ALA A 50 9.37 -1.83 -0.93
N ILE A 51 10.51 -1.18 -0.67
CA ILE A 51 10.59 0.24 -0.31
C ILE A 51 10.13 1.12 -1.48
N SER A 52 10.46 0.75 -2.72
CA SER A 52 10.01 1.48 -3.91
C SER A 52 8.49 1.43 -4.06
N ILE A 53 7.89 0.26 -3.90
CA ILE A 53 6.42 0.08 -3.89
C ILE A 53 5.79 0.89 -2.75
N LEU A 54 6.38 0.83 -1.56
CA LEU A 54 5.90 1.53 -0.37
C LEU A 54 5.84 3.05 -0.61
N ASN A 55 6.93 3.62 -1.11
CA ASN A 55 7.05 5.06 -1.37
C ASN A 55 6.03 5.52 -2.42
N GLU A 56 5.91 4.78 -3.54
CA GLU A 56 4.89 5.06 -4.56
C GLU A 56 3.48 4.92 -3.98
N GLY A 57 3.26 3.92 -3.11
CA GLY A 57 2.00 3.72 -2.42
C GLY A 57 1.64 4.91 -1.53
N PHE A 58 2.58 5.42 -0.74
CA PHE A 58 2.37 6.59 0.10
C PHE A 58 2.19 7.88 -0.72
N PHE A 59 2.89 8.03 -1.84
CA PHE A 59 2.63 9.13 -2.78
C PHE A 59 1.17 9.11 -3.26
N LYS A 60 0.65 7.94 -3.63
CA LYS A 60 -0.77 7.78 -4.01
C LYS A 60 -1.73 8.01 -2.84
N VAL A 61 -1.37 7.62 -1.62
CA VAL A 61 -2.14 7.91 -0.39
C VAL A 61 -2.30 9.41 -0.25
N PHE A 62 -1.21 10.18 -0.21
CA PHE A 62 -1.29 11.63 -0.04
C PHE A 62 -2.02 12.31 -1.20
N LYS A 63 -1.78 11.88 -2.44
CA LYS A 63 -2.47 12.41 -3.62
C LYS A 63 -3.99 12.19 -3.61
N ASN A 64 -4.49 11.17 -2.92
CA ASN A 64 -5.92 10.82 -2.89
C ASN A 64 -6.53 10.91 -1.49
N ILE A 65 -5.84 11.49 -0.52
CA ILE A 65 -6.28 11.50 0.89
C ILE A 65 -7.57 12.28 1.09
N ASN A 66 -7.83 13.28 0.24
CA ASN A 66 -9.09 14.01 0.19
C ASN A 66 -10.30 13.15 -0.24
N LYS A 67 -10.07 11.98 -0.85
CA LYS A 67 -11.13 11.03 -1.27
C LYS A 67 -11.37 9.93 -0.23
N TYR A 68 -10.68 9.97 0.90
CA TYR A 68 -10.88 9.00 1.96
C TYR A 68 -12.26 9.17 2.61
N ASP A 69 -12.94 8.05 2.80
CA ASP A 69 -14.23 7.96 3.47
C ASP A 69 -14.01 7.71 4.97
N PHE A 70 -14.25 8.75 5.78
CA PHE A 70 -14.09 8.70 7.24
C PHE A 70 -15.01 7.70 7.95
N GLN A 71 -15.98 7.10 7.26
CA GLN A 71 -16.82 6.03 7.83
C GLN A 71 -16.12 4.66 7.81
N LYS A 72 -15.00 4.52 7.10
CA LYS A 72 -14.25 3.26 6.97
C LYS A 72 -12.91 3.37 7.66
N PRO A 73 -12.36 2.31 8.25
CA PRO A 73 -11.06 2.39 8.90
C PRO A 73 -9.94 2.78 7.92
N PHE A 74 -9.14 3.78 8.27
CA PHE A 74 -8.08 4.31 7.40
C PHE A 74 -7.05 3.23 7.03
N SER A 75 -6.78 2.32 7.97
CA SER A 75 -5.87 1.18 7.77
C SER A 75 -6.32 0.29 6.61
N ILE A 76 -7.62 0.09 6.41
CA ILE A 76 -8.16 -0.71 5.29
C ILE A 76 -7.98 0.02 3.96
N TRP A 77 -8.18 1.34 3.97
CA TRP A 77 -7.99 2.17 2.79
C TRP A 77 -6.52 2.21 2.33
N ILE A 78 -5.57 2.40 3.26
CA ILE A 78 -4.13 2.30 2.96
C ILE A 78 -3.77 0.91 2.44
N LYS A 79 -4.23 -0.17 3.09
CA LYS A 79 -3.95 -1.55 2.67
C LYS A 79 -4.36 -1.79 1.21
N LYS A 80 -5.50 -1.24 0.80
CA LYS A 80 -5.98 -1.32 -0.59
C LYS A 80 -5.03 -0.60 -1.56
N ILE A 81 -4.60 0.62 -1.23
CA ILE A 81 -3.66 1.39 -2.07
C ILE A 81 -2.32 0.67 -2.17
N MET A 82 -1.77 0.17 -1.06
CA MET A 82 -0.50 -0.56 -1.03
C MET A 82 -0.56 -1.83 -1.86
N THR A 83 -1.63 -2.61 -1.70
CA THR A 83 -1.82 -3.86 -2.46
C THR A 83 -1.93 -3.59 -3.96
N ASN A 84 -2.73 -2.61 -4.36
CA ASN A 84 -2.87 -2.25 -5.78
C ASN A 84 -1.55 -1.76 -6.37
N THR A 85 -0.82 -0.92 -5.63
CA THR A 85 0.48 -0.40 -6.08
C THR A 85 1.52 -1.52 -6.23
N ALA A 86 1.52 -2.49 -5.31
CA ALA A 86 2.38 -3.65 -5.38
C ALA A 86 2.07 -4.54 -6.60
N ILE A 87 0.79 -4.76 -6.89
CA ILE A 87 0.34 -5.51 -8.08
C ILE A 87 0.76 -4.78 -9.37
N ASP A 88 0.58 -3.46 -9.43
CA ASP A 88 0.98 -2.66 -10.59
C ASP A 88 2.49 -2.72 -10.84
N PHE A 89 3.29 -2.59 -9.77
CA PHE A 89 4.74 -2.71 -9.84
C PHE A 89 5.18 -4.08 -10.36
N TYR A 90 4.58 -5.14 -9.84
CA TYR A 90 4.86 -6.52 -10.26
C TYR A 90 4.52 -6.74 -11.74
N ARG A 91 3.35 -6.27 -12.19
CA ARG A 91 2.95 -6.33 -13.61
C ARG A 91 3.92 -5.57 -14.53
N ALA A 92 4.41 -4.42 -14.08
CA ALA A 92 5.38 -3.63 -14.83
C ALA A 92 6.73 -4.37 -14.98
N LYS A 93 7.22 -5.00 -13.91
CA LYS A 93 8.46 -5.81 -13.93
C LYS A 93 8.35 -7.01 -14.89
N ILE A 94 7.22 -7.73 -14.87
CA ILE A 94 6.96 -8.82 -15.83
C ILE A 94 7.04 -8.32 -17.27
N LYS A 95 6.36 -7.19 -17.56
CA LYS A 95 6.35 -6.60 -18.91
C LYS A 95 7.76 -6.20 -19.39
N GLN A 96 8.64 -5.83 -18.47
CA GLN A 96 10.03 -5.46 -18.76
C GLN A 96 10.95 -6.68 -18.95
N GLY A 97 10.44 -7.92 -18.85
CA GLY A 97 11.24 -9.14 -19.02
C GLY A 97 12.24 -9.39 -17.88
N ILE A 98 12.07 -8.70 -16.75
CA ILE A 98 12.89 -8.94 -15.56
C ILE A 98 12.47 -10.29 -14.99
N LEU A 99 13.44 -11.18 -14.78
CA LEU A 99 13.24 -12.47 -14.14
C LEU A 99 12.59 -12.25 -12.77
N VAL A 100 11.29 -12.45 -12.71
CA VAL A 100 10.54 -12.53 -11.46
C VAL A 100 10.64 -13.97 -10.98
N ASP A 101 11.03 -14.14 -9.72
CA ASP A 101 11.06 -15.46 -9.10
C ASP A 101 9.67 -16.11 -9.21
N VAL A 102 9.62 -17.29 -9.84
CA VAL A 102 8.40 -18.09 -10.03
C VAL A 102 7.73 -18.37 -8.69
N SER A 103 8.50 -18.46 -7.60
CA SER A 103 7.99 -18.65 -6.24
C SER A 103 7.08 -17.50 -5.76
N MET A 104 7.12 -16.32 -6.38
CA MET A 104 6.23 -15.21 -6.06
C MET A 104 4.80 -15.44 -6.55
N TYR A 105 4.61 -16.17 -7.67
CA TYR A 105 3.28 -16.48 -8.21
C TYR A 105 2.43 -17.33 -7.25
N GLU A 106 3.08 -18.17 -6.44
CA GLU A 106 2.40 -19.02 -5.47
C GLU A 106 2.02 -18.28 -4.17
N ARG A 107 2.73 -17.18 -3.83
CA ARG A 107 2.56 -16.44 -2.57
C ARG A 107 1.42 -15.42 -2.58
N ILE A 108 0.84 -15.15 -3.75
CA ILE A 108 -0.19 -14.12 -3.93
C ILE A 108 -1.44 -14.75 -4.57
N PRO A 109 -2.40 -15.24 -3.76
CA PRO A 109 -3.62 -15.89 -4.24
C PRO A 109 -4.44 -15.03 -5.22
N LEU A 110 -4.39 -13.70 -5.07
CA LEU A 110 -5.09 -12.75 -5.94
C LEU A 110 -4.52 -12.73 -7.37
N LEU A 111 -3.25 -13.08 -7.58
CA LEU A 111 -2.66 -13.15 -8.92
C LEU A 111 -3.15 -14.37 -9.69
N ARG A 112 -3.39 -15.51 -9.02
CA ARG A 112 -4.00 -16.70 -9.64
C ARG A 112 -5.37 -16.37 -10.25
N MET A 113 -6.20 -15.63 -9.52
CA MET A 113 -7.51 -15.20 -10.03
C MET A 113 -7.41 -14.26 -11.23
N ILE A 114 -6.44 -13.33 -11.24
CA ILE A 114 -6.35 -12.34 -12.32
C ILE A 114 -5.70 -12.93 -13.60
N ALA A 115 -4.76 -13.87 -13.47
CA ALA A 115 -4.19 -14.59 -14.61
C ALA A 115 -5.19 -15.57 -15.25
N SER A 116 -6.13 -16.11 -14.46
CA SER A 116 -7.18 -17.04 -14.92
C SER A 116 -8.32 -16.39 -15.72
N VAL A 117 -8.45 -15.05 -15.72
CA VAL A 117 -9.53 -14.33 -16.43
C VAL A 117 -9.10 -13.89 -17.84
N LYS A 118 -7.87 -14.22 -18.26
CA LYS A 118 -7.37 -14.00 -19.63
C LYS A 118 -7.03 -15.32 -20.35
N SER A 119 -7.91 -16.31 -20.25
CA SER A 119 -7.95 -17.48 -21.14
C SER A 119 -9.25 -17.51 -21.90
#